data_AF-A0AAF5PRN0-F1
#
_entry.id   AF-A0AAF5PRN0-F1
#
_cell.length_a   1.000
_cell.length_b   1.000
_cell.length_c   1.000
_cell.angle_alpha   90.00
_cell.angle_beta   90.00
_cell.angle_gamma   90.00
#
_symmetry.space_group_name_H-M   'P 1'
#
loop_
_entity.id
_entity.type
_entity.pdbx_description
1 polymer ?
#
loop_
_entity_poly.entity_id
_entity_poly.type
_entity_poly.pdbx_seq_one_letter_code
_entity_poly.pdbx_strand_id
1 'polypeptide(L)'
;MQQHNTQQFQGAVRLQNEISFGEMDEEEQWRIEHAKLHEKHRGHEQMHMEIFLILIVTLVVAQIALVQWKKRHFKSYQLCTLLGMWLIPVFICVQRYWWRFLVTWIVYSILSTVIWYRATRPQISGKTPRLVYKWFLFLHKLSYVLGIAGYIFIMFTLLGLNHIFAVKAQILMDSGLLLLFYGLYYGVLGRDFAHICTDRIASKIGYYTDEGLPKKVLEADVCAVCGNHLEIDDTETDYESTYRLSCGHLFHEFCIRGWCVIGKQQTCPYCKEKVDLKRMFKHPWQKPHLFYGQLLDWIRYLVAWQPLIVTFVKGVNAYFGLE
;
A
#
# COMPACT_ATOMS: atom_id res chain seq x y z
N MET A 1 53.56 47.75 20.73
CA MET A 1 52.52 46.84 21.23
C MET A 1 51.70 46.14 20.14
N GLN A 2 51.47 46.74 18.95
CA GLN A 2 50.72 46.06 17.86
C GLN A 2 51.51 44.96 17.11
N GLN A 3 52.83 45.09 16.92
CA GLN A 3 53.62 44.08 16.19
C GLN A 3 53.80 42.75 16.97
N HIS A 4 53.74 42.79 18.30
CA HIS A 4 53.94 41.60 19.13
C HIS A 4 52.71 40.66 19.09
N ASN A 5 51.51 41.22 18.93
CA ASN A 5 50.26 40.46 18.77
C ASN A 5 50.15 39.82 17.38
N THR A 6 50.63 40.47 16.33
CA THR A 6 50.57 39.90 14.96
C THR A 6 51.52 38.71 14.82
N GLN A 7 52.69 38.75 15.47
CA GLN A 7 53.63 37.61 15.49
C GLN A 7 53.14 36.45 16.37
N GLN A 8 52.45 36.71 17.49
CA GLN A 8 51.80 35.67 18.28
C GLN A 8 50.64 35.01 17.52
N PHE A 9 49.82 35.79 16.79
CA PHE A 9 48.73 35.25 15.99
C PHE A 9 49.24 34.43 14.80
N GLN A 10 50.29 34.91 14.10
CA GLN A 10 50.93 34.15 13.02
C GLN A 10 51.69 32.91 13.54
N GLY A 11 52.27 32.97 14.74
CA GLY A 11 52.90 31.83 15.40
C GLY A 11 51.90 30.76 15.85
N ALA A 12 50.75 31.16 16.38
CA ALA A 12 49.66 30.26 16.76
C ALA A 12 49.01 29.59 15.53
N VAL A 13 48.81 30.35 14.44
CA VAL A 13 48.28 29.82 13.17
C VAL A 13 49.27 28.86 12.47
N ARG A 14 50.59 29.04 12.69
CA ARG A 14 51.61 28.11 12.15
C ARG A 14 51.64 26.78 12.89
N LEU A 15 51.52 26.78 14.21
CA LEU A 15 51.52 25.56 15.03
C LEU A 15 50.29 24.67 14.77
N GLN A 16 49.15 25.28 14.43
CA GLN A 16 47.91 24.55 14.18
C GLN A 16 47.86 23.85 12.80
N ASN A 17 48.79 24.17 11.90
CA ASN A 17 48.94 23.50 10.60
C ASN A 17 49.91 22.29 10.64
N GLU A 18 50.58 22.04 11.76
CA GLU A 18 51.53 20.92 11.91
C GLU A 18 50.95 19.69 12.64
N ILE A 19 49.79 19.82 13.31
CA ILE A 19 49.13 18.71 13.99
C ILE A 19 48.16 18.05 13.01
N SER A 20 48.38 16.76 12.73
CA SER A 20 47.47 16.02 11.86
C SER A 20 46.10 15.90 12.52
N PHE A 21 45.01 15.97 11.75
CA PHE A 21 43.63 15.95 12.26
C PHE A 21 43.32 14.78 13.22
N GLY A 22 44.09 13.69 13.16
CA GLY A 22 43.98 12.53 14.04
C GLY A 22 44.72 12.63 15.38
N GLU A 23 45.56 13.65 15.60
CA GLU A 23 46.32 13.87 16.84
C GLU A 23 45.66 14.87 17.79
N MET A 24 44.51 15.43 17.39
CA MET A 24 43.73 16.38 18.17
C MET A 24 42.83 15.65 19.19
N ASP A 25 42.61 16.24 20.37
CA ASP A 25 41.71 15.71 21.39
C ASP A 25 40.27 15.56 20.85
N GLU A 26 39.52 14.53 21.24
CA GLU A 26 38.19 14.19 20.68
C GLU A 26 37.21 15.38 20.80
N GLU A 27 37.31 16.15 21.88
CA GLU A 27 36.49 17.34 22.12
C GLU A 27 36.86 18.52 21.19
N GLU A 28 38.11 18.61 20.77
CA GLU A 28 38.59 19.64 19.85
C GLU A 28 38.24 19.29 18.39
N GLN A 29 38.34 18.00 18.01
CA GLN A 29 37.82 17.49 16.75
C GLN A 29 36.30 17.74 16.63
N TRP A 30 35.55 17.42 17.68
CA TRP A 30 34.09 17.63 17.71
C TRP A 30 33.72 19.11 17.63
N ARG A 31 34.45 20.00 18.32
CA ARG A 31 34.21 21.45 18.22
C ARG A 31 34.50 22.00 16.84
N ILE A 32 35.57 21.55 16.18
CA ILE A 32 35.90 21.96 14.81
C ILE A 32 34.87 21.41 13.82
N GLU A 33 34.45 20.16 13.98
CA GLU A 33 33.44 19.55 13.10
C GLU A 33 32.06 20.20 13.29
N HIS A 34 31.66 20.48 14.53
CA HIS A 34 30.43 21.20 14.86
C HIS A 34 30.49 22.65 14.36
N ALA A 35 31.61 23.35 14.53
CA ALA A 35 31.79 24.70 13.99
C ALA A 35 31.74 24.71 12.45
N LYS A 36 32.34 23.72 11.79
CA LYS A 36 32.31 23.56 10.32
C LYS A 36 30.91 23.19 9.81
N LEU A 37 30.12 22.47 10.60
CA LEU A 37 28.71 22.15 10.32
C LEU A 37 27.82 23.39 10.48
N HIS A 38 28.02 24.19 11.55
CA HIS A 38 27.33 25.48 11.74
C HIS A 38 27.72 26.52 10.69
N GLU A 39 28.99 26.56 10.29
CA GLU A 39 29.47 27.47 9.24
C GLU A 39 28.94 27.09 7.86
N LYS A 40 28.80 25.79 7.55
CA LYS A 40 28.04 25.30 6.38
C LYS A 40 26.55 25.60 6.44
N HIS A 41 25.98 25.83 7.62
CA HIS A 41 24.55 26.12 7.82
C HIS A 41 24.25 27.61 8.00
N ARG A 42 25.27 28.46 8.11
CA ARG A 42 25.11 29.91 8.25
C ARG A 42 24.57 30.52 6.96
N GLY A 43 23.28 30.84 6.94
CA GLY A 43 22.53 31.30 5.74
C GLY A 43 21.73 30.21 5.04
N HIS A 44 22.02 28.93 5.31
CA HIS A 44 21.27 27.78 4.77
C HIS A 44 19.97 27.51 5.55
N GLU A 45 19.85 28.00 6.79
CA GLU A 45 18.63 27.86 7.60
C GLU A 45 17.41 28.58 6.98
N GLN A 46 17.60 29.77 6.39
CA GLN A 46 16.51 30.49 5.73
C GLN A 46 16.03 29.74 4.48
N MET A 47 16.97 29.22 3.67
CA MET A 47 16.66 28.40 2.50
C MET A 47 15.99 27.07 2.88
N HIS A 48 16.45 26.41 3.95
CA HIS A 48 15.81 25.21 4.47
C HIS A 48 14.40 25.47 5.00
N MET A 49 14.18 26.60 5.67
CA MET A 49 12.86 27.01 6.15
C MET A 49 11.90 27.31 5.00
N GLU A 50 12.37 27.95 3.93
CA GLU A 50 11.57 28.21 2.72
C GLU A 50 11.21 26.91 1.99
N ILE A 51 12.17 26.02 1.74
CA ILE A 51 11.93 24.69 1.16
C ILE A 51 10.93 23.90 2.01
N PHE A 52 11.09 23.93 3.34
CA PHE A 52 10.20 23.23 4.25
C PHE A 52 8.78 23.79 4.21
N LEU A 53 8.62 25.12 4.20
CA LEU A 53 7.31 25.76 4.12
C LEU A 53 6.62 25.46 2.78
N ILE A 54 7.35 25.52 1.66
CA ILE A 54 6.86 25.13 0.34
C ILE A 54 6.41 23.67 0.34
N LEU A 55 7.20 22.77 0.93
CA LEU A 55 6.87 21.35 1.05
C LEU A 55 5.56 21.15 1.85
N ILE A 56 5.42 21.80 3.01
CA ILE A 56 4.21 21.68 3.85
C ILE A 56 2.97 22.20 3.13
N VAL A 57 3.04 23.39 2.53
CA VAL A 57 1.92 23.96 1.77
C VAL A 57 1.55 23.04 0.60
N THR A 58 2.55 22.55 -0.14
CA THR A 58 2.31 21.65 -1.28
C THR A 58 1.69 20.33 -0.83
N LEU A 59 2.15 19.74 0.30
CA LEU A 59 1.55 18.53 0.87
C LEU A 59 0.08 18.75 1.25
N VAL A 60 -0.26 19.88 1.90
CA VAL A 60 -1.64 20.19 2.28
C VAL A 60 -2.53 20.36 1.03
N VAL A 61 -2.08 21.14 0.05
CA VAL A 61 -2.83 21.37 -1.20
C VAL A 61 -3.02 20.06 -1.97
N ALA A 62 -1.96 19.25 -2.09
CA ALA A 62 -2.03 17.96 -2.75
C ALA A 62 -3.02 17.02 -2.04
N GLN A 63 -3.03 16.97 -0.70
CA GLN A 63 -3.98 16.17 0.06
C GLN A 63 -5.43 16.58 -0.22
N ILE A 64 -5.72 17.90 -0.21
CA ILE A 64 -7.06 18.41 -0.54
C ILE A 64 -7.45 17.98 -1.96
N ALA A 65 -6.56 18.18 -2.94
CA ALA A 65 -6.79 17.81 -4.33
C ALA A 65 -7.07 16.30 -4.50
N LEU A 66 -6.29 15.44 -3.85
CA LEU A 66 -6.46 13.98 -3.88
C LEU A 66 -7.77 13.54 -3.25
N VAL A 67 -8.16 14.13 -2.12
CA VAL A 67 -9.45 13.83 -1.48
C VAL A 67 -10.62 14.24 -2.37
N GLN A 68 -10.55 15.43 -2.99
CA GLN A 68 -11.58 15.89 -3.91
C GLN A 68 -11.65 15.02 -5.17
N TRP A 69 -10.50 14.61 -5.71
CA TRP A 69 -10.44 13.71 -6.85
C TRP A 69 -11.04 12.34 -6.54
N LYS A 70 -10.71 11.75 -5.38
CA LYS A 70 -11.30 10.49 -4.89
C LYS A 70 -12.81 10.59 -4.76
N LYS A 71 -13.35 11.71 -4.28
CA LYS A 71 -14.80 11.96 -4.13
C LYS A 71 -15.51 12.14 -5.47
N ARG A 72 -14.94 12.93 -6.38
CA ARG A 72 -15.60 13.31 -7.65
C ARG A 72 -15.43 12.26 -8.75
N HIS A 73 -14.23 11.68 -8.86
CA HIS A 73 -13.90 10.70 -9.90
C HIS A 73 -13.15 9.50 -9.32
N PHE A 74 -13.87 8.69 -8.53
CA PHE A 74 -13.30 7.51 -7.86
C PHE A 74 -12.60 6.53 -8.81
N LYS A 75 -13.21 6.23 -9.97
CA LYS A 75 -12.66 5.27 -10.95
C LYS A 75 -11.29 5.72 -11.51
N SER A 76 -11.16 6.99 -11.90
CA SER A 76 -9.88 7.51 -12.40
C SER A 76 -8.84 7.59 -11.30
N TYR A 77 -9.22 8.02 -10.09
CA TYR A 77 -8.33 8.06 -8.94
C TYR A 77 -7.78 6.66 -8.63
N GLN A 78 -8.65 5.65 -8.58
CA GLN A 78 -8.26 4.26 -8.33
C GLN A 78 -7.31 3.72 -9.40
N LEU A 79 -7.61 3.96 -10.69
CA LEU A 79 -6.74 3.51 -11.78
C LEU A 79 -5.36 4.20 -11.75
N CYS A 80 -5.33 5.52 -11.64
CA CYS A 80 -4.08 6.28 -11.60
C CYS A 80 -3.23 5.87 -10.40
N THR A 81 -3.85 5.69 -9.24
CA THR A 81 -3.10 5.31 -8.04
C THR A 81 -2.62 3.86 -8.11
N LEU A 82 -3.40 2.95 -8.70
CA LEU A 82 -2.95 1.58 -8.94
C LEU A 82 -1.74 1.55 -9.87
N LEU A 83 -1.77 2.30 -10.98
CA LEU A 83 -0.64 2.42 -11.89
C LEU A 83 0.58 3.02 -11.18
N GLY A 84 0.39 4.06 -10.37
CA GLY A 84 1.45 4.64 -9.55
C GLY A 84 2.09 3.62 -8.62
N MET A 85 1.29 2.88 -7.85
CA MET A 85 1.78 1.82 -6.97
C MET A 85 2.46 0.67 -7.71
N TRP A 86 2.07 0.40 -8.95
CA TRP A 86 2.62 -0.69 -9.74
C TRP A 86 3.94 -0.30 -10.42
N LEU A 87 4.08 0.94 -10.89
CA LEU A 87 5.20 1.42 -11.69
C LEU A 87 6.29 2.12 -10.87
N ILE A 88 5.92 2.99 -9.92
CA ILE A 88 6.89 3.82 -9.17
C ILE A 88 7.88 2.95 -8.38
N PRO A 89 7.45 1.97 -7.57
CA PRO A 89 8.39 1.14 -6.81
C PRO A 89 9.32 0.32 -7.70
N VAL A 90 8.82 -0.17 -8.84
CA VAL A 90 9.60 -0.93 -9.81
C VAL A 90 10.65 -0.07 -10.46
N PHE A 91 10.27 1.13 -10.90
CA PHE A 91 11.20 2.09 -11.47
C PHE A 91 12.36 2.37 -10.51
N ILE A 92 12.06 2.66 -9.24
CA ILE A 92 13.08 2.87 -8.20
C ILE A 92 13.94 1.62 -7.99
N CYS A 93 13.34 0.43 -7.93
CA CYS A 93 14.06 -0.82 -7.71
C CYS A 93 14.97 -1.20 -8.88
N VAL A 94 14.59 -0.90 -10.12
CA VAL A 94 15.44 -1.10 -11.31
C VAL A 94 16.66 -0.18 -11.23
N GLN A 95 16.46 1.10 -10.92
CA GLN A 95 17.56 2.08 -10.77
C GLN A 95 18.53 1.70 -9.64
N ARG A 96 18.02 1.08 -8.57
CA ARG A 96 18.80 0.66 -7.39
C ARG A 96 19.28 -0.79 -7.44
N TYR A 97 19.02 -1.53 -8.52
CA TYR A 97 19.37 -2.96 -8.67
C TYR A 97 18.83 -3.87 -7.56
N TRP A 98 17.63 -3.61 -7.05
CA TRP A 98 16.99 -4.40 -5.99
C TRP A 98 16.26 -5.63 -6.56
N TRP A 99 17.05 -6.63 -6.98
CA TRP A 99 16.56 -7.83 -7.68
C TRP A 99 15.52 -8.64 -6.91
N ARG A 100 15.63 -8.73 -5.57
CA ARG A 100 14.69 -9.50 -4.73
C ARG A 100 13.25 -9.01 -4.92
N PHE A 101 13.05 -7.69 -4.88
CA PHE A 101 11.73 -7.09 -5.10
C PHE A 101 11.25 -7.34 -6.52
N LEU A 102 12.10 -7.11 -7.53
CA LEU A 102 11.76 -7.29 -8.94
C LEU A 102 11.28 -8.72 -9.25
N VAL A 103 11.95 -9.74 -8.73
CA VAL A 103 11.53 -11.14 -8.93
C VAL A 103 10.14 -11.38 -8.34
N THR A 104 9.92 -11.00 -7.08
CA THR A 104 8.60 -11.19 -6.44
C THR A 104 7.50 -10.42 -7.17
N TRP A 105 7.81 -9.22 -7.65
CA TRP A 105 6.88 -8.36 -8.35
C TRP A 105 6.51 -8.93 -9.74
N ILE A 106 7.48 -9.49 -10.47
CA ILE A 106 7.23 -10.16 -11.76
C ILE A 106 6.28 -11.34 -11.56
N VAL A 107 6.57 -12.19 -10.56
CA VAL A 107 5.72 -13.35 -10.23
C VAL A 107 4.30 -12.89 -9.88
N TYR A 108 4.17 -11.91 -8.99
CA TYR A 108 2.88 -11.35 -8.62
C TYR A 108 2.14 -10.78 -9.84
N SER A 109 2.84 -10.07 -10.72
CA SER A 109 2.27 -9.44 -11.91
C SER A 109 1.77 -10.45 -12.92
N ILE A 110 2.53 -11.53 -13.17
CA ILE A 110 2.13 -12.62 -14.06
C ILE A 110 0.87 -13.30 -13.53
N LEU A 111 0.88 -13.72 -12.25
CA LEU A 111 -0.26 -14.41 -11.63
C LEU A 111 -1.51 -13.53 -11.62
N SER A 112 -1.35 -12.25 -11.26
CA SER A 112 -2.44 -11.27 -11.29
C SER A 112 -2.99 -11.09 -12.70
N THR A 113 -2.13 -10.96 -13.71
CA THR A 113 -2.55 -10.83 -15.11
C THR A 113 -3.34 -12.05 -15.59
N VAL A 114 -2.94 -13.26 -15.22
CA VAL A 114 -3.67 -14.50 -15.56
C VAL A 114 -5.08 -14.49 -14.95
N ILE A 115 -5.21 -14.11 -13.69
CA ILE A 115 -6.51 -14.03 -12.99
C ILE A 115 -7.40 -12.96 -13.61
N TRP A 116 -6.83 -11.78 -13.91
CA TRP A 116 -7.56 -10.71 -14.58
C TRP A 116 -7.99 -11.06 -15.99
N TYR A 117 -7.14 -11.74 -16.76
CA TYR A 117 -7.48 -12.23 -18.08
C TYR A 117 -8.68 -13.19 -18.02
N ARG A 118 -8.71 -14.12 -17.05
CA ARG A 118 -9.85 -15.00 -16.81
C ARG A 118 -11.11 -14.22 -16.40
N ALA A 119 -10.99 -13.22 -15.54
CA ALA A 119 -12.11 -12.36 -15.14
C ALA A 119 -12.64 -11.47 -16.29
N THR A 120 -11.82 -11.17 -17.29
CA THR A 120 -12.15 -10.25 -18.39
C THR A 120 -12.61 -10.97 -19.66
N ARG A 121 -12.65 -12.31 -19.70
CA ARG A 121 -13.19 -13.08 -20.83
C ARG A 121 -14.63 -12.69 -21.16
N PRO A 122 -15.04 -12.65 -22.45
CA PRO A 122 -16.37 -12.21 -22.87
C PRO A 122 -17.50 -13.07 -22.26
N GLN A 123 -17.29 -14.39 -22.22
CA GLN A 123 -18.16 -15.33 -21.51
C GLN A 123 -17.41 -15.83 -20.26
N ILE A 124 -17.98 -15.57 -19.08
CA ILE A 124 -17.40 -16.00 -17.81
C ILE A 124 -18.01 -17.35 -17.44
N SER A 125 -17.17 -18.36 -17.25
CA SER A 125 -17.62 -19.65 -16.72
C SER A 125 -18.03 -19.51 -15.25
N GLY A 126 -19.00 -20.32 -14.82
CA GLY A 126 -19.46 -20.29 -13.43
C GLY A 126 -18.38 -20.53 -12.36
N LYS A 127 -17.31 -21.25 -12.72
CA LYS A 127 -16.17 -21.50 -11.82
C LYS A 127 -15.25 -20.29 -11.65
N THR A 128 -15.29 -19.30 -12.56
CA THR A 128 -14.33 -18.18 -12.59
C THR A 128 -14.44 -17.23 -11.40
N PRO A 129 -15.63 -16.75 -10.98
CA PRO A 129 -15.75 -15.87 -9.81
C PRO A 129 -15.20 -16.53 -8.54
N ARG A 130 -15.47 -17.83 -8.36
CA ARG A 130 -14.92 -18.60 -7.23
C ARG A 130 -13.39 -18.65 -7.26
N LEU A 131 -12.79 -18.90 -8.43
CA LEU A 131 -11.33 -18.90 -8.59
C LEU A 131 -10.73 -17.53 -8.23
N VAL A 132 -11.32 -16.46 -8.74
CA VAL A 132 -10.87 -15.08 -8.50
C VAL A 132 -10.94 -14.76 -7.01
N TYR A 133 -12.05 -15.06 -6.35
CA TYR A 133 -12.21 -14.84 -4.91
C TYR A 133 -11.25 -15.69 -4.07
N LYS A 134 -11.05 -16.97 -4.41
CA LYS A 134 -10.07 -17.84 -3.72
C LYS A 134 -8.65 -17.28 -3.82
N TRP A 135 -8.24 -16.83 -5.01
CA TRP A 135 -6.92 -16.24 -5.23
C TRP A 135 -6.70 -14.97 -4.39
N PHE A 136 -7.64 -14.02 -4.43
CA PHE A 136 -7.51 -12.78 -3.67
C PHE A 136 -7.66 -12.98 -2.16
N LEU A 137 -8.46 -13.95 -1.73
CA LEU A 137 -8.52 -14.33 -0.32
C LEU A 137 -7.19 -14.92 0.15
N PHE A 138 -6.55 -15.76 -0.66
CA PHE A 138 -5.21 -16.29 -0.39
C PHE A 138 -4.18 -15.16 -0.27
N LEU A 139 -4.13 -14.24 -1.25
CA LEU A 139 -3.23 -13.08 -1.20
C LEU A 139 -3.47 -12.21 0.03
N HIS A 140 -4.73 -11.96 0.38
CA HIS A 140 -5.08 -11.21 1.58
C HIS A 140 -4.58 -11.92 2.85
N LYS A 141 -4.82 -13.22 3.00
CA LYS A 141 -4.31 -13.99 4.14
C LYS A 141 -2.78 -13.96 4.21
N LEU A 142 -2.11 -14.16 3.08
CA LEU A 142 -0.65 -14.09 3.01
C LEU A 142 -0.12 -12.71 3.43
N SER A 143 -0.70 -11.63 2.89
CA SER A 143 -0.33 -10.25 3.26
C SER A 143 -0.53 -9.97 4.75
N TYR A 144 -1.60 -10.52 5.33
CA TYR A 144 -1.93 -10.36 6.73
C TYR A 144 -0.95 -11.11 7.64
N VAL A 145 -0.63 -12.37 7.30
CA VAL A 145 0.37 -13.17 8.02
C VAL A 145 1.75 -12.53 7.95
N LEU A 146 2.19 -12.09 6.77
CA LEU A 146 3.48 -11.40 6.60
C LEU A 146 3.53 -10.09 7.39
N GLY A 147 2.44 -9.30 7.37
CA GLY A 147 2.35 -8.06 8.15
C GLY A 147 2.44 -8.29 9.65
N ILE A 148 1.73 -9.29 10.18
CA ILE A 148 1.80 -9.66 11.60
C ILE A 148 3.19 -10.18 11.96
N ALA A 149 3.76 -11.07 11.15
CA ALA A 149 5.10 -11.60 11.39
C ALA A 149 6.16 -10.49 11.41
N GLY A 150 6.08 -9.54 10.47
CA GLY A 150 6.96 -8.37 10.44
C GLY A 150 6.80 -7.49 11.68
N TYR A 151 5.55 -7.22 12.10
CA TYR A 151 5.28 -6.47 13.33
C TYR A 151 5.85 -7.18 14.58
N ILE A 152 5.69 -8.50 14.69
CA ILE A 152 6.24 -9.28 15.80
C ILE A 152 7.77 -9.17 15.84
N PHE A 153 8.45 -9.26 14.69
CA PHE A 153 9.91 -9.14 14.63
C PHE A 153 10.40 -7.76 15.07
N ILE A 154 9.72 -6.70 14.63
CA ILE A 154 10.03 -5.33 15.04
C ILE A 154 9.81 -5.16 16.55
N MET A 155 8.66 -5.58 17.07
CA MET A 155 8.36 -5.49 18.52
C MET A 155 9.34 -6.31 19.36
N PHE A 156 9.68 -7.52 18.91
CA PHE A 156 10.65 -8.37 19.58
C PHE A 156 12.03 -7.70 19.67
N THR A 157 12.42 -6.97 18.63
CA THR A 157 13.68 -6.22 18.60
C THR A 157 13.62 -5.01 19.53
N LEU A 158 12.54 -4.22 19.48
CA LEU A 158 12.36 -3.01 20.29
C LEU A 158 12.23 -3.29 21.78
N LEU A 159 11.68 -4.45 22.17
CA LEU A 159 11.59 -4.89 23.57
C LEU A 159 12.93 -5.44 24.11
N GLY A 160 14.00 -5.44 23.31
CA GLY A 160 15.31 -5.96 23.72
C GLY A 160 15.35 -7.48 23.88
N LEU A 161 14.29 -8.21 23.51
CA LEU A 161 14.22 -9.66 23.62
C LEU A 161 15.23 -10.36 22.70
N ASN A 162 15.77 -9.68 21.68
CA ASN A 162 16.83 -10.23 20.85
C ASN A 162 18.13 -10.53 21.62
N HIS A 163 18.37 -9.83 22.75
CA HIS A 163 19.54 -10.04 23.59
C HIS A 163 19.46 -11.39 24.30
N ILE A 164 18.25 -11.86 24.62
CA ILE A 164 18.00 -13.17 25.24
C ILE A 164 18.43 -14.30 24.30
N PHE A 165 18.26 -14.11 22.99
CA PHE A 165 18.59 -15.13 21.97
C PHE A 165 19.92 -14.86 21.25
N ALA A 166 20.70 -13.85 21.69
CA ALA A 166 21.96 -13.43 21.08
C ALA A 166 21.88 -13.18 19.55
N VAL A 167 20.71 -12.79 19.03
CA VAL A 167 20.50 -12.48 17.62
C VAL A 167 20.81 -11.00 17.38
N LYS A 168 21.52 -10.63 16.31
CA LYS A 168 21.81 -9.22 16.00
C LYS A 168 20.53 -8.42 15.72
N ALA A 169 20.37 -7.27 16.39
CA ALA A 169 19.16 -6.43 16.31
C ALA A 169 18.90 -5.96 14.88
N GLN A 170 19.97 -5.58 14.18
CA GLN A 170 19.92 -5.14 12.80
C GLN A 170 19.27 -6.17 11.88
N ILE A 171 19.66 -7.46 11.98
CA ILE A 171 19.13 -8.52 11.12
C ILE A 171 17.62 -8.70 11.35
N LEU A 172 17.18 -8.69 12.61
CA LEU A 172 15.77 -8.90 12.95
C LEU A 172 14.91 -7.69 12.58
N MET A 173 15.42 -6.48 12.78
CA MET A 173 14.76 -5.25 12.36
C MET A 173 14.62 -5.17 10.84
N ASP A 174 15.70 -5.45 10.10
CA ASP A 174 15.69 -5.45 8.63
C ASP A 174 14.73 -6.51 8.08
N SER A 175 14.74 -7.71 8.67
CA SER A 175 13.81 -8.79 8.30
C SER A 175 12.36 -8.42 8.62
N GLY A 176 12.11 -7.81 9.79
CA GLY A 176 10.79 -7.36 10.21
C GLY A 176 10.23 -6.28 9.31
N LEU A 177 11.04 -5.26 8.97
CA LEU A 177 10.69 -4.19 8.04
C LEU A 177 10.42 -4.75 6.63
N LEU A 178 11.23 -5.69 6.16
CA LEU A 178 11.05 -6.30 4.84
C LEU A 178 9.75 -7.10 4.75
N LEU A 179 9.45 -7.92 5.77
CA LEU A 179 8.19 -8.68 5.86
C LEU A 179 6.97 -7.76 5.92
N LEU A 180 7.06 -6.70 6.74
CA LEU A 180 6.01 -5.70 6.86
C LEU A 180 5.78 -4.97 5.53
N PHE A 181 6.86 -4.55 4.85
CA PHE A 181 6.79 -3.90 3.55
C PHE A 181 6.13 -4.80 2.51
N TYR A 182 6.56 -6.06 2.35
CA TYR A 182 5.95 -6.98 1.39
C TYR A 182 4.49 -7.28 1.72
N GLY A 183 4.18 -7.51 3.01
CA GLY A 183 2.83 -7.76 3.46
C GLY A 183 1.90 -6.59 3.14
N LEU A 184 2.30 -5.36 3.50
CA LEU A 184 1.50 -4.17 3.24
C LEU A 184 1.41 -3.87 1.74
N TYR A 185 2.52 -3.88 1.01
CA TYR A 185 2.57 -3.56 -0.43
C TYR A 185 1.67 -4.48 -1.26
N TYR A 186 1.87 -5.80 -1.17
CA TYR A 186 1.03 -6.76 -1.90
C TYR A 186 -0.39 -6.83 -1.35
N GLY A 187 -0.60 -6.48 -0.08
CA GLY A 187 -1.92 -6.30 0.52
C GLY A 187 -2.73 -5.17 -0.13
N VAL A 188 -2.11 -4.00 -0.36
CA VAL A 188 -2.76 -2.88 -1.06
C VAL A 188 -3.05 -3.26 -2.52
N LEU A 189 -2.04 -3.76 -3.25
CA LEU A 189 -2.20 -4.16 -4.65
C LEU A 189 -3.27 -5.23 -4.82
N GLY A 190 -3.24 -6.28 -3.98
CA GLY A 190 -4.20 -7.37 -4.03
C GLY A 190 -5.63 -6.89 -3.81
N ARG A 191 -5.84 -5.97 -2.87
CA ARG A 191 -7.15 -5.39 -2.58
C ARG A 191 -7.69 -4.53 -3.73
N ASP A 192 -6.86 -3.66 -4.30
CA ASP A 192 -7.28 -2.78 -5.39
C ASP A 192 -7.53 -3.58 -6.68
N PHE A 193 -6.72 -4.60 -6.94
CA PHE A 193 -6.90 -5.50 -8.08
C PHE A 193 -8.13 -6.42 -7.92
N ALA A 194 -8.40 -6.90 -6.70
CA ALA A 194 -9.62 -7.66 -6.38
C ALA A 194 -10.91 -6.89 -6.68
N HIS A 195 -10.92 -5.59 -6.34
CA HIS A 195 -12.03 -4.69 -6.66
C HIS A 195 -12.24 -4.60 -8.17
N ILE A 196 -11.19 -4.31 -8.94
CA ILE A 196 -11.27 -4.17 -10.40
C ILE A 196 -11.76 -5.46 -11.05
N CYS A 197 -11.24 -6.62 -10.65
CA CYS A 197 -11.69 -7.91 -11.16
C CYS A 197 -13.16 -8.17 -10.82
N THR A 198 -13.59 -7.84 -9.61
CA THR A 198 -14.99 -8.02 -9.20
C THR A 198 -15.93 -7.07 -9.92
N ASP A 199 -15.54 -5.82 -10.14
CA ASP A 199 -16.29 -4.84 -10.93
C ASP A 199 -16.48 -5.31 -12.38
N ARG A 200 -15.44 -5.91 -12.96
CA ARG A 200 -15.51 -6.49 -14.31
C ARG A 200 -16.46 -7.67 -14.34
N ILE A 201 -16.36 -8.60 -13.38
CA ILE A 201 -17.31 -9.72 -13.26
C ILE A 201 -18.74 -9.19 -13.11
N ALA A 202 -18.96 -8.21 -12.24
CA ALA A 202 -20.24 -7.56 -12.00
C ALA A 202 -20.87 -6.97 -13.27
N SER A 203 -20.05 -6.30 -14.10
CA SER A 203 -20.51 -5.71 -15.37
C SER A 203 -20.96 -6.75 -16.40
N LYS A 204 -20.47 -8.00 -16.31
CA LYS A 204 -20.76 -9.07 -17.27
C LYS A 204 -21.88 -10.01 -16.84
N ILE A 205 -22.11 -10.12 -15.54
CA ILE A 205 -23.20 -10.92 -14.98
C ILE A 205 -24.56 -10.44 -15.55
N GLY A 206 -24.73 -9.13 -15.77
CA GLY A 206 -25.68 -8.60 -16.76
C GLY A 206 -27.17 -8.86 -16.52
N TYR A 207 -27.57 -9.26 -15.30
CA TYR A 207 -29.00 -9.48 -14.98
C TYR A 207 -29.82 -8.19 -14.89
N TYR A 208 -29.17 -7.02 -14.83
CA TYR A 208 -29.83 -5.72 -14.74
C TYR A 208 -29.34 -4.77 -15.83
N THR A 209 -30.28 -4.14 -16.52
CA THR A 209 -30.07 -2.99 -17.41
C THR A 209 -30.98 -1.86 -16.94
N ASP A 210 -30.46 -0.64 -16.83
CA ASP A 210 -31.24 0.54 -16.44
C ASP A 210 -32.43 0.82 -17.41
N GLU A 211 -32.40 0.22 -18.61
CA GLU A 211 -33.39 0.35 -19.69
C GLU A 211 -34.55 -0.69 -19.63
N GLY A 212 -34.72 -1.39 -18.51
CA GLY A 212 -35.99 -2.06 -18.17
C GLY A 212 -36.20 -3.50 -18.67
N LEU A 213 -35.44 -4.01 -19.63
CA LEU A 213 -35.55 -5.41 -20.08
C LEU A 213 -34.34 -6.25 -19.64
N PRO A 214 -34.50 -7.18 -18.67
CA PRO A 214 -33.39 -8.02 -18.21
C PRO A 214 -32.89 -8.90 -19.35
N LYS A 215 -31.60 -8.81 -19.68
CA LYS A 215 -30.97 -9.63 -20.73
C LYS A 215 -30.88 -11.12 -20.40
N LYS A 216 -31.07 -11.49 -19.12
CA LYS A 216 -31.07 -12.86 -18.62
C LYS A 216 -32.08 -13.00 -17.47
N VAL A 217 -32.94 -14.00 -17.53
CA VAL A 217 -33.78 -14.43 -16.40
C VAL A 217 -32.97 -15.42 -15.57
N LEU A 218 -32.96 -15.27 -14.26
CA LEU A 218 -32.28 -16.19 -13.34
C LEU A 218 -33.26 -17.27 -12.89
N GLU A 219 -32.89 -18.54 -13.03
CA GLU A 219 -33.62 -19.67 -12.45
C GLU A 219 -33.52 -19.65 -10.92
N ALA A 220 -34.60 -20.03 -10.22
CA ALA A 220 -34.75 -19.85 -8.78
C ALA A 220 -33.70 -20.60 -7.93
N ASP A 221 -33.10 -21.64 -8.50
CA ASP A 221 -32.12 -22.52 -7.90
C ASP A 221 -30.67 -22.24 -8.35
N VAL A 222 -30.41 -21.18 -9.13
CA VAL A 222 -29.07 -20.85 -9.63
C VAL A 222 -28.48 -19.63 -8.92
N CYS A 223 -27.24 -19.73 -8.47
CA CYS A 223 -26.53 -18.60 -7.88
C CYS A 223 -26.15 -17.56 -8.94
N ALA A 224 -26.67 -16.33 -8.84
CA ALA A 224 -26.39 -15.28 -9.83
C ALA A 224 -24.89 -14.90 -9.97
N VAL A 225 -24.07 -15.16 -8.95
CA VAL A 225 -22.63 -14.82 -9.00
C VAL A 225 -21.85 -15.86 -9.79
N CYS A 226 -22.04 -17.14 -9.49
CA CYS A 226 -21.26 -18.24 -10.08
C CYS A 226 -22.03 -19.09 -11.09
N GLY A 227 -23.31 -18.81 -11.37
CA GLY A 227 -24.09 -19.54 -12.37
C GLY A 227 -24.22 -21.05 -12.15
N ASN A 228 -23.99 -21.54 -10.93
CA ASN A 228 -24.16 -22.96 -10.56
C ASN A 228 -25.42 -23.10 -9.71
N HIS A 229 -26.04 -24.28 -9.73
CA HIS A 229 -27.17 -24.63 -8.85
C HIS A 229 -26.77 -24.51 -7.37
N LEU A 230 -27.73 -24.09 -6.55
CA LEU A 230 -27.63 -23.86 -5.10
C LEU A 230 -27.80 -25.15 -4.29
N GLU A 231 -28.37 -26.18 -4.91
CA GLU A 231 -28.51 -27.52 -4.36
C GLU A 231 -27.37 -28.40 -4.88
N ILE A 232 -26.71 -29.15 -3.99
CA ILE A 232 -25.69 -30.12 -4.35
C ILE A 232 -26.29 -31.51 -4.10
N ASP A 233 -26.38 -32.26 -5.20
CA ASP A 233 -26.67 -33.69 -5.31
C ASP A 233 -26.08 -34.51 -4.13
N ASP A 234 -26.86 -35.48 -3.63
CA ASP A 234 -26.68 -36.24 -2.37
C ASP A 234 -25.39 -37.10 -2.28
N THR A 235 -24.47 -37.00 -3.24
CA THR A 235 -23.24 -37.80 -3.28
C THR A 235 -22.04 -36.99 -2.77
N GLU A 236 -21.76 -37.15 -1.48
CA GLU A 236 -20.45 -37.03 -0.82
C GLU A 236 -19.48 -35.97 -1.38
N THR A 237 -19.59 -34.71 -0.91
CA THR A 237 -18.51 -33.93 -0.28
C THR A 237 -18.87 -32.43 -0.21
N ASP A 238 -18.96 -31.92 1.02
CA ASP A 238 -19.03 -30.48 1.38
C ASP A 238 -20.39 -29.78 1.13
N TYR A 239 -21.23 -29.73 2.17
CA TYR A 239 -22.44 -28.89 2.20
C TYR A 239 -22.05 -27.42 1.99
N GLU A 240 -22.23 -26.87 0.77
CA GLU A 240 -21.98 -25.45 0.53
C GLU A 240 -23.14 -24.63 1.07
N SER A 241 -22.90 -23.90 2.16
CA SER A 241 -23.94 -23.11 2.82
C SER A 241 -24.49 -22.03 1.89
N THR A 242 -25.82 -21.86 1.90
CA THR A 242 -26.52 -20.79 1.17
C THR A 242 -26.86 -19.63 2.10
N TYR A 243 -26.93 -18.42 1.54
CA TYR A 243 -27.27 -17.21 2.27
C TYR A 243 -28.36 -16.43 1.55
N ARG A 244 -29.43 -16.09 2.28
CA ARG A 244 -30.55 -15.28 1.79
C ARG A 244 -30.36 -13.82 2.18
N LEU A 245 -30.33 -12.93 1.18
CA LEU A 245 -30.26 -11.48 1.39
C LEU A 245 -31.61 -10.89 1.85
N SER A 246 -31.62 -9.62 2.29
CA SER A 246 -32.84 -8.86 2.63
C SER A 246 -33.83 -8.78 1.46
N CYS A 247 -33.30 -8.57 0.26
CA CYS A 247 -34.05 -8.56 -1.00
C CYS A 247 -34.65 -9.93 -1.39
N GLY A 248 -34.46 -10.97 -0.59
CA GLY A 248 -35.02 -12.31 -0.81
C GLY A 248 -34.19 -13.24 -1.69
N HIS A 249 -33.22 -12.73 -2.46
CA HIS A 249 -32.34 -13.53 -3.33
C HIS A 249 -31.38 -14.45 -2.55
N LEU A 250 -31.21 -15.68 -3.05
CA LEU A 250 -30.36 -16.73 -2.50
C LEU A 250 -29.04 -16.85 -3.28
N PHE A 251 -27.93 -17.03 -2.55
CA PHE A 251 -26.60 -17.20 -3.11
C PHE A 251 -25.80 -18.21 -2.31
N HIS A 252 -24.76 -18.79 -2.90
CA HIS A 252 -23.72 -19.46 -2.13
C HIS A 252 -23.05 -18.48 -1.15
N GLU A 253 -22.89 -18.88 0.11
CA GLU A 253 -22.28 -18.05 1.17
C GLU A 253 -20.88 -17.57 0.77
N PHE A 254 -20.08 -18.45 0.14
CA PHE A 254 -18.76 -18.10 -0.37
C PHE A 254 -18.82 -17.02 -1.47
N CYS A 255 -19.77 -17.15 -2.40
CA CYS A 255 -19.89 -16.23 -3.53
C CYS A 255 -20.35 -14.84 -3.09
N ILE A 256 -21.36 -14.76 -2.23
CA ILE A 256 -21.87 -13.47 -1.73
C ILE A 256 -20.88 -12.81 -0.77
N ARG A 257 -20.14 -13.58 0.03
CA ARG A 257 -19.02 -13.05 0.83
C ARG A 257 -17.89 -12.53 -0.04
N GLY A 258 -17.49 -13.27 -1.08
CA GLY A 258 -16.48 -12.80 -2.03
C GLY A 258 -16.89 -11.49 -2.70
N TRP A 259 -18.14 -11.40 -3.13
CA TRP A 259 -18.72 -10.17 -3.69
C TRP A 259 -18.64 -8.98 -2.72
N CYS A 260 -19.16 -9.14 -1.50
CA CYS A 260 -19.24 -8.05 -0.52
C CYS A 260 -17.90 -7.69 0.13
N VAL A 261 -17.05 -8.68 0.45
CA VAL A 261 -15.80 -8.47 1.22
C VAL A 261 -14.63 -8.22 0.29
N ILE A 262 -14.41 -9.12 -0.67
CA ILE A 262 -13.23 -9.09 -1.55
C ILE A 262 -13.43 -8.03 -2.63
N GLY A 263 -14.60 -8.03 -3.27
CA GLY A 263 -14.96 -7.05 -4.29
C GLY A 263 -15.40 -5.69 -3.74
N LYS A 264 -15.68 -5.59 -2.44
CA LYS A 264 -16.34 -4.42 -1.80
C LYS A 264 -17.65 -3.98 -2.47
N GLN A 265 -18.32 -4.89 -3.15
CA GLN A 265 -19.60 -4.60 -3.78
C GLN A 265 -20.71 -4.68 -2.73
N GLN A 266 -21.28 -3.54 -2.34
CA GLN A 266 -22.29 -3.44 -1.28
C GLN A 266 -23.73 -3.51 -1.80
N THR A 267 -23.93 -4.05 -3.00
CA THR A 267 -25.24 -4.15 -3.67
C THR A 267 -25.49 -5.60 -4.08
N CYS A 268 -26.76 -6.01 -4.09
CA CYS A 268 -27.15 -7.33 -4.58
C CYS A 268 -26.67 -7.51 -6.03
N PRO A 269 -26.01 -8.63 -6.37
CA PRO A 269 -25.59 -8.91 -7.75
C PRO A 269 -26.74 -8.89 -8.76
N TYR A 270 -27.96 -9.19 -8.30
CA TYR A 270 -29.17 -9.28 -9.12
C TYR A 270 -29.97 -7.96 -9.11
N CYS A 271 -30.60 -7.60 -7.98
CA CYS A 271 -31.51 -6.44 -7.93
C CYS A 271 -30.86 -5.10 -7.56
N LYS A 272 -29.54 -5.05 -7.35
CA LYS A 272 -28.77 -3.86 -6.91
C LYS A 272 -29.22 -3.21 -5.60
N GLU A 273 -30.15 -3.82 -4.85
CA GLU A 273 -30.50 -3.37 -3.51
C GLU A 273 -29.27 -3.41 -2.59
N LYS A 274 -29.13 -2.42 -1.71
CA LYS A 274 -28.02 -2.36 -0.76
C LYS A 274 -28.09 -3.55 0.21
N VAL A 275 -26.96 -4.22 0.38
CA VAL A 275 -26.86 -5.38 1.26
C VAL A 275 -26.60 -4.94 2.70
N ASP A 276 -27.34 -5.47 3.66
CA ASP A 276 -27.06 -5.26 5.08
C ASP A 276 -25.86 -6.09 5.55
N LEU A 277 -24.68 -5.47 5.48
CA LEU A 277 -23.43 -6.07 5.93
C LEU A 277 -23.43 -6.43 7.43
N LYS A 278 -24.18 -5.70 8.27
CA LYS A 278 -24.21 -5.99 9.72
C LYS A 278 -24.85 -7.34 10.01
N ARG A 279 -25.90 -7.69 9.27
CA ARG A 279 -26.57 -9.00 9.36
C ARG A 279 -25.71 -10.15 8.81
N MET A 280 -24.86 -9.87 7.81
CA MET A 280 -23.94 -10.86 7.24
C MET A 280 -22.79 -11.23 8.18
N PHE A 281 -22.26 -10.26 8.93
CA PHE A 281 -21.14 -10.45 9.86
C PHE A 281 -21.63 -10.42 11.31
N LYS A 282 -22.16 -11.56 11.79
CA LYS A 282 -22.73 -11.68 13.14
C LYS A 282 -21.70 -11.47 14.25
N HIS A 283 -20.42 -11.80 14.03
CA HIS A 283 -19.38 -11.66 15.05
C HIS A 283 -18.66 -10.30 14.94
N PRO A 284 -18.56 -9.51 16.03
CA PRO A 284 -17.79 -8.25 16.05
C PRO A 284 -16.32 -8.42 15.65
N TRP A 285 -15.73 -9.57 15.98
CA TRP A 285 -14.36 -9.96 15.63
C TRP A 285 -14.17 -10.30 14.14
N GLN A 286 -15.26 -10.45 13.37
CA GLN A 286 -15.24 -10.50 11.89
C GLN A 286 -15.25 -9.10 11.25
N LYS A 287 -15.05 -8.03 12.04
CA LYS A 287 -14.75 -6.68 11.54
C LYS A 287 -13.24 -6.32 11.47
N PRO A 288 -12.27 -7.21 11.13
CA PRO A 288 -10.85 -6.83 11.06
C PRO A 288 -10.51 -5.91 9.88
N HIS A 289 -11.49 -5.49 9.08
CA HIS A 289 -11.23 -4.81 7.80
C HIS A 289 -11.23 -3.28 7.83
N LEU A 290 -11.73 -2.64 8.91
CA LEU A 290 -11.82 -1.16 8.94
C LEU A 290 -10.46 -0.50 9.20
N PHE A 291 -9.76 -0.88 10.28
CA PHE A 291 -8.43 -0.35 10.60
C PHE A 291 -7.38 -0.76 9.57
N TYR A 292 -7.36 -2.05 9.19
CA TYR A 292 -6.48 -2.52 8.12
C TYR A 292 -6.80 -1.81 6.79
N GLY A 293 -8.08 -1.57 6.51
CA GLY A 293 -8.52 -0.85 5.33
C GLY A 293 -8.05 0.60 5.27
N GLN A 294 -8.01 1.30 6.41
CA GLN A 294 -7.47 2.66 6.54
C GLN A 294 -5.95 2.67 6.43
N LEU A 295 -5.27 1.72 7.10
CA LEU A 295 -3.82 1.57 7.00
C LEU A 295 -3.37 1.39 5.55
N LEU A 296 -4.05 0.52 4.79
CA LEU A 296 -3.76 0.32 3.37
C LEU A 296 -3.98 1.60 2.53
N ASP A 297 -4.96 2.43 2.88
CA ASP A 297 -5.18 3.73 2.23
C ASP A 297 -4.03 4.72 2.51
N TRP A 298 -3.47 4.71 3.73
CA TRP A 298 -2.26 5.48 4.07
C TRP A 298 -1.03 5.01 3.30
N ILE A 299 -0.83 3.69 3.20
CA ILE A 299 0.28 3.11 2.43
C ILE A 299 0.17 3.49 0.95
N ARG A 300 -1.05 3.51 0.39
CA ARG A 300 -1.30 3.98 -0.98
C ARG A 300 -0.79 5.41 -1.19
N TYR A 301 -1.07 6.31 -0.24
CA TYR A 301 -0.55 7.68 -0.28
C TYR A 301 0.98 7.72 -0.18
N LEU A 302 1.55 7.00 0.79
CA LEU A 302 2.99 6.97 1.04
C LEU A 302 3.80 6.43 -0.14
N VAL A 303 3.32 5.38 -0.81
CA VAL A 303 4.08 4.69 -1.86
C VAL A 303 3.87 5.32 -3.24
N ALA A 304 2.65 5.76 -3.57
CA ALA A 304 2.36 6.29 -4.90
C ALA A 304 2.41 7.82 -4.98
N TRP A 305 1.87 8.52 -3.99
CA TRP A 305 1.68 9.98 -4.06
C TRP A 305 2.82 10.77 -3.45
N GLN A 306 3.38 10.31 -2.32
CA GLN A 306 4.47 11.03 -1.65
C GLN A 306 5.73 11.19 -2.53
N PRO A 307 6.19 10.17 -3.29
CA PRO A 307 7.32 10.34 -4.21
C PRO A 307 7.03 11.38 -5.30
N LEU A 308 5.81 11.36 -5.87
CA LEU A 308 5.40 12.33 -6.89
C LEU A 308 5.38 13.76 -6.34
N ILE A 309 4.85 13.95 -5.13
CA ILE A 309 4.80 15.28 -4.48
C ILE A 309 6.22 15.77 -4.18
N VAL A 310 7.10 14.92 -3.65
CA VAL A 310 8.48 15.30 -3.35
C VAL A 310 9.26 15.63 -4.63
N THR A 311 9.12 14.82 -5.68
CA THR A 311 9.75 15.12 -6.98
C THR A 311 9.23 16.42 -7.58
N PHE A 312 7.93 16.70 -7.44
CA PHE A 312 7.35 17.97 -7.85
C PHE A 312 7.93 19.15 -7.07
N VAL A 313 7.99 19.06 -5.73
CA VAL A 313 8.57 20.11 -4.88
C VAL A 313 10.04 20.36 -5.23
N LYS A 314 10.84 19.31 -5.44
CA LYS A 314 12.22 19.45 -5.92
C LYS A 314 12.30 20.19 -7.25
N GLY A 315 11.44 19.84 -8.21
CA GLY A 315 11.38 20.54 -9.50
C GLY A 315 11.00 22.02 -9.37
N VAL A 316 10.06 22.33 -8.48
CA VAL A 316 9.66 23.72 -8.17
C VAL A 316 10.81 24.49 -7.51
N ASN A 317 11.48 23.91 -6.53
CA ASN A 317 12.61 24.56 -5.85
C ASN A 317 13.79 24.79 -6.80
N ALA A 318 14.11 23.82 -7.65
CA ALA A 318 15.12 23.97 -8.70
C ALA A 318 14.76 25.08 -9.69
N TYR A 319 13.47 25.22 -10.04
CA TYR A 319 12.99 26.30 -10.91
C TYR A 319 13.13 27.69 -10.26
N PHE A 320 12.87 27.80 -8.95
CA PHE A 320 13.04 29.03 -8.19
C PHE A 320 14.49 29.30 -7.76
N GLY A 321 15.44 28.39 -8.06
CA GLY A 321 16.84 28.52 -7.66
C GLY A 321 17.08 28.41 -6.16
N LEU A 322 16.20 27.70 -5.45
CA LEU A 322 16.24 27.51 -3.99
C LEU A 322 17.05 26.25 -3.58
N GLU A 323 17.64 25.51 -4.53
CA GLU A 323 18.48 24.33 -4.29
C GLU A 323 19.97 24.57 -4.53
#